data_AF-A0A9D8BP80-F1
#
_entry.id   AF-A0A9D8BP80-F1
#
_cell.length_a   1.000
_cell.length_b   1.000
_cell.length_c   1.000
_cell.angle_alpha   90.00
_cell.angle_beta   90.00
_cell.angle_gamma   90.00
#
_symmetry.space_group_name_H-M   'P 1'
#
loop_
_entity.id
_entity.type
_entity.pdbx_description
1 polymer ?
#
loop_
_entity_poly.entity_id
_entity_poly.type
_entity_poly.pdbx_seq_one_letter_code
_entity_poly.pdbx_strand_id
1 'polypeptide(L)'
;MDRNDKIKRLCDFYIRRVAIIGALYCIVPTVVGYAAGFVLVRPFRTVYVLRMMLSLVIGGPVAAYVNRFGLSLWLIKHRSAQGPATVLDGALIGAASGIGTALLPPLTALIATNHPERAKVFIIVTWLISIVLGAVIGGTLAALGRKHVERGN
;
A
#
# COMPACT_ATOMS: atom_id res chain seq x y z
N MET A 1 1.50 -12.30 30.11
CA MET A 1 2.16 -11.52 29.03
C MET A 1 1.37 -10.24 28.85
N ASP A 2 2.00 -9.09 29.10
CA ASP A 2 1.33 -7.79 29.12
C ASP A 2 0.83 -7.40 27.72
N ARG A 3 -0.26 -6.63 27.65
CA ARG A 3 -0.84 -6.11 26.40
C ARG A 3 0.18 -5.25 25.64
N ASN A 4 1.00 -4.49 26.35
CA ASN A 4 2.04 -3.65 25.76
C ASN A 4 3.13 -4.48 25.05
N ASP A 5 3.52 -5.61 25.62
CA ASP A 5 4.50 -6.52 25.01
C ASP A 5 4.00 -7.11 23.68
N LYS A 6 2.69 -7.43 23.61
CA LYS A 6 2.06 -7.92 22.37
C LYS A 6 2.12 -6.87 21.26
N ILE A 7 1.81 -5.61 21.59
CA ILE A 7 1.81 -4.51 20.60
C ILE A 7 3.24 -4.21 20.13
N LYS A 8 4.22 -4.20 21.03
CA LYS A 8 5.63 -4.02 20.66
C LYS A 8 6.10 -5.09 19.68
N ARG A 9 5.79 -6.36 19.94
CA ARG A 9 6.11 -7.47 19.01
C ARG A 9 5.44 -7.32 17.64
N LEU A 10 4.19 -6.82 17.60
CA LEU A 10 3.49 -6.54 16.34
C LEU A 10 4.17 -5.41 15.55
N CYS A 11 4.56 -4.33 16.22
CA CYS A 11 5.34 -3.24 15.60
C CYS A 11 6.68 -3.76 15.05
N ASP A 12 7.42 -4.54 15.84
CA ASP A 12 8.70 -5.12 15.40
C ASP A 12 8.53 -6.07 14.22
N PHE A 13 7.47 -6.89 14.24
CA PHE A 13 7.14 -7.77 13.12
C PHE A 13 6.83 -6.97 11.85
N TYR A 14 6.01 -5.92 11.97
CA TYR A 14 5.70 -5.02 10.85
C TYR A 14 6.97 -4.39 10.29
N ILE A 15 7.84 -3.84 11.15
CA ILE A 15 9.10 -3.21 10.74
C ILE A 15 9.99 -4.21 10.00
N ARG A 16 10.14 -5.44 10.51
CA ARG A 16 10.97 -6.48 9.89
C ARG A 16 10.42 -6.98 8.56
N ARG A 17 9.09 -6.95 8.36
CA ARG A 17 8.42 -7.51 7.18
C ARG A 17 7.75 -6.46 6.30
N VAL A 18 8.06 -5.18 6.48
CA VAL A 18 7.39 -4.04 5.81
C VAL A 18 7.34 -4.18 4.29
N ALA A 19 8.41 -4.68 3.67
CA ALA A 19 8.47 -4.85 2.22
C ALA A 19 7.51 -5.95 1.74
N ILE A 20 7.43 -7.07 2.46
CA ILE A 20 6.51 -8.17 2.14
C ILE A 20 5.07 -7.72 2.33
N ILE A 21 4.79 -7.01 3.43
CA ILE A 21 3.46 -6.46 3.70
C ILE A 21 3.05 -5.49 2.58
N GLY A 22 3.97 -4.62 2.14
CA GLY A 22 3.74 -3.71 1.02
C GLY A 22 3.43 -4.46 -0.28
N ALA A 23 4.20 -5.51 -0.60
CA ALA A 23 3.95 -6.36 -1.76
C ALA A 23 2.55 -7.00 -1.69
N LEU A 24 2.17 -7.55 -0.53
CA LEU A 24 0.87 -8.20 -0.33
C LEU A 24 -0.31 -7.24 -0.47
N TYR A 25 -0.16 -5.99 0.00
CA TYR A 25 -1.17 -4.94 -0.21
C TYR A 25 -1.43 -4.61 -1.68
N CYS A 26 -0.50 -4.92 -2.58
CA CYS A 26 -0.71 -4.83 -4.03
C CYS A 26 -1.20 -6.15 -4.63
N ILE A 27 -0.50 -7.25 -4.32
CA ILE A 27 -0.71 -8.58 -4.93
C ILE A 27 -2.10 -9.13 -4.60
N VAL A 28 -2.50 -9.13 -3.33
CA VAL A 28 -3.77 -9.74 -2.90
C VAL A 28 -4.97 -9.08 -3.58
N PRO A 29 -5.17 -7.75 -3.50
CA PRO A 29 -6.31 -7.12 -4.18
C PRO A 29 -6.22 -7.23 -5.70
N THR A 30 -5.01 -7.26 -6.28
CA THR A 30 -4.82 -7.49 -7.73
C THR A 30 -5.32 -8.89 -8.12
N VAL A 31 -4.87 -9.94 -7.43
CA VAL A 31 -5.28 -11.32 -7.73
C VAL A 31 -6.79 -11.47 -7.55
N VAL A 32 -7.35 -10.96 -6.44
CA VAL A 32 -8.78 -11.03 -6.16
C VAL A 32 -9.59 -10.29 -7.24
N GLY A 33 -9.19 -9.06 -7.60
CA GLY A 33 -9.88 -8.25 -8.60
C GLY A 33 -9.85 -8.88 -9.99
N TYR A 34 -8.68 -9.38 -10.43
CA TYR A 34 -8.56 -10.06 -11.73
C TYR A 34 -9.26 -11.41 -11.74
N ALA A 35 -9.18 -12.21 -10.67
CA ALA A 35 -9.90 -13.47 -10.57
C ALA A 35 -11.43 -13.27 -10.64
N ALA A 36 -11.96 -12.27 -9.91
CA ALA A 36 -13.36 -11.88 -10.03
C ALA A 36 -13.69 -11.44 -11.48
N GLY A 37 -12.83 -10.64 -12.10
CA GLY A 37 -12.97 -10.24 -13.50
C GLY A 37 -13.00 -11.41 -14.48
N PHE A 38 -12.15 -12.44 -14.28
CA PHE A 38 -12.11 -13.63 -15.14
C PHE A 38 -13.38 -14.47 -15.04
N VAL A 39 -14.00 -14.53 -13.86
CA VAL A 39 -15.24 -15.28 -13.64
C VAL A 39 -16.45 -14.50 -14.16
N LEU A 40 -16.49 -13.17 -13.94
CA LEU A 40 -17.67 -12.34 -14.17
C LEU A 40 -17.73 -11.69 -15.57
N VAL A 41 -16.59 -11.52 -16.25
CA VAL A 41 -16.55 -10.82 -17.55
C VAL A 41 -16.47 -11.81 -18.71
N ARG A 42 -17.48 -11.80 -19.57
CA ARG A 42 -17.54 -12.55 -20.83
C ARG A 42 -17.73 -11.59 -22.02
N PRO A 43 -17.01 -11.75 -23.15
CA PRO A 43 -15.99 -12.76 -23.41
C PRO A 43 -14.65 -12.44 -22.73
N PHE A 44 -13.92 -13.50 -22.36
CA PHE A 44 -12.59 -13.38 -21.79
C PHE A 44 -11.61 -12.81 -22.82
N ARG A 45 -10.75 -11.88 -22.39
CA ARG A 45 -9.68 -11.30 -23.22
C ARG A 45 -8.33 -11.60 -22.60
N THR A 46 -7.40 -12.13 -23.40
CA THR A 46 -6.00 -12.43 -22.99
C THR A 46 -5.28 -11.22 -22.41
N VAL A 47 -5.66 -10.00 -22.83
CA VAL A 47 -5.16 -8.74 -22.28
C VAL A 47 -5.29 -8.68 -20.75
N TYR A 48 -6.33 -9.27 -20.16
CA TYR A 48 -6.50 -9.25 -18.70
C TYR A 48 -5.40 -10.04 -17.97
N VAL A 49 -4.88 -11.12 -18.56
CA VAL A 49 -3.72 -11.85 -18.01
C VAL A 49 -2.47 -11.00 -18.07
N LEU A 50 -2.22 -10.33 -19.20
CA LEU A 50 -1.08 -9.42 -19.35
C LEU A 50 -1.12 -8.30 -18.30
N ARG A 51 -2.28 -7.66 -18.12
CA ARG A 51 -2.47 -6.59 -17.14
C ARG A 51 -2.23 -7.09 -15.71
N MET A 52 -2.74 -8.29 -15.37
CA MET A 52 -2.49 -8.94 -14.09
C MET A 52 -0.99 -9.20 -13.88
N MET A 53 -0.31 -9.80 -14.86
CA MET A 53 1.11 -10.13 -14.76
C MET A 53 1.98 -8.88 -14.61
N LEU A 54 1.71 -7.81 -15.35
CA LEU A 54 2.40 -6.52 -15.16
C LEU A 54 2.20 -5.96 -13.74
N SER A 55 0.98 -6.06 -13.23
CA SER A 55 0.64 -5.61 -11.87
C SER A 55 1.37 -6.42 -10.81
N LEU A 56 1.53 -7.74 -11.00
CA LEU A 56 2.21 -8.61 -10.05
C LEU A 56 3.74 -8.46 -10.12
N VAL A 57 4.32 -8.52 -11.32
CA VAL A 57 5.77 -8.54 -11.54
C VAL A 57 6.40 -7.18 -11.31
N ILE A 58 5.72 -6.09 -11.68
CA ILE A 58 6.24 -4.73 -11.51
C ILE A 58 5.57 -4.05 -10.31
N GLY A 59 4.25 -4.16 -10.19
CA GLY A 59 3.50 -3.47 -9.12
C GLY A 59 3.83 -4.01 -7.73
N GLY A 60 3.98 -5.33 -7.58
CA GLY A 60 4.39 -5.94 -6.31
C GLY A 60 5.71 -5.40 -5.77
N PRO A 61 6.82 -5.44 -6.54
CA PRO A 61 8.10 -4.86 -6.13
C PRO A 61 8.06 -3.35 -5.88
N VAL A 62 7.34 -2.58 -6.71
CA VAL A 62 7.16 -1.13 -6.50
C VAL A 62 6.44 -0.89 -5.17
N ALA A 63 5.36 -1.62 -4.90
CA ALA A 63 4.61 -1.53 -3.65
C ALA A 63 5.47 -1.90 -2.43
N ALA A 64 6.30 -2.94 -2.54
CA ALA A 64 7.25 -3.33 -1.52
C ALA A 64 8.26 -2.21 -1.20
N TYR A 65 8.83 -1.61 -2.25
CA TYR A 65 9.77 -0.51 -2.13
C TYR A 65 9.13 0.73 -1.51
N VAL A 66 7.98 1.16 -2.02
CA VAL A 66 7.25 2.34 -1.53
C VAL A 66 6.87 2.18 -0.06
N ASN A 67 6.35 1.02 0.36
CA ASN A 67 5.98 0.80 1.75
C ASN A 67 7.20 0.80 2.69
N ARG A 68 8.31 0.19 2.26
CA ARG A 68 9.58 0.23 3.00
C ARG A 68 10.10 1.67 3.11
N PHE A 69 10.06 2.42 2.02
CA PHE A 69 10.51 3.81 1.97
C PHE A 69 9.67 4.70 2.91
N GLY A 70 8.34 4.56 2.88
CA GLY A 70 7.44 5.28 3.78
C GLY A 70 7.72 5.00 5.25
N LEU A 71 7.90 3.73 5.64
CA LEU A 71 8.28 3.39 7.01
C LEU A 71 9.64 3.99 7.40
N SER A 72 10.64 3.93 6.51
CA SER A 72 11.96 4.52 6.77
C SER A 72 11.86 6.03 7.01
N LEU A 73 11.09 6.76 6.19
CA LEU A 73 10.87 8.19 6.39
C LEU A 73 10.25 8.48 7.76
N TRP A 74 9.21 7.71 8.13
CA TRP A 74 8.56 7.88 9.42
C TRP A 74 9.52 7.59 10.58
N LEU A 75 10.30 6.51 10.51
CA LEU A 75 11.29 6.15 11.53
C LEU A 75 12.39 7.21 11.64
N ILE A 76 12.95 7.69 10.52
CA ILE A 76 13.97 8.74 10.53
C ILE A 76 13.45 9.99 11.25
N LYS A 77 12.23 10.42 10.92
CA LYS A 77 11.60 11.55 11.62
C LYS A 77 11.34 11.22 13.09
N HIS A 78 10.90 10.02 13.42
CA HIS A 78 10.62 9.60 14.79
C HIS A 78 11.85 9.62 15.71
N ARG A 79 13.03 9.35 15.15
CA ARG A 79 14.32 9.35 15.85
C ARG A 79 15.05 10.70 15.80
N SER A 80 14.50 11.69 15.10
CA SER A 80 15.14 13.00 14.97
C SER A 80 15.07 13.81 16.28
N ALA A 81 16.13 14.58 16.55
CA ALA A 81 16.19 15.50 17.67
C ALA A 81 15.16 16.65 17.59
N GLN A 82 14.64 16.94 16.39
CA GLN A 82 13.62 17.98 16.16
C GLN A 82 12.21 17.57 16.64
N GLY A 83 12.05 16.33 17.11
CA GLY A 83 10.81 15.83 17.70
C GLY A 83 10.26 14.60 16.99
N PRO A 84 9.47 13.78 17.70
CA PRO A 84 8.96 12.51 17.17
C PRO A 84 7.96 12.74 16.03
N ALA A 85 8.03 11.89 15.01
CA ALA A 85 7.01 11.79 13.97
C ALA A 85 5.61 11.69 14.57
N THR A 86 4.69 12.43 13.97
CA THR A 86 3.30 12.56 14.40
C THR A 86 2.40 11.52 13.73
N VAL A 87 1.16 11.45 14.20
CA VAL A 87 0.10 10.66 13.55
C VAL A 87 -0.21 11.22 12.16
N LEU A 88 -0.18 12.55 12.01
CA LEU A 88 -0.40 13.22 10.73
C LEU A 88 0.70 12.87 9.72
N ASP A 89 1.96 12.82 10.16
CA ASP A 89 3.06 12.34 9.31
C ASP A 89 2.81 10.91 8.83
N GLY A 90 2.37 10.03 9.72
CA GLY A 90 1.96 8.67 9.38
C GLY A 90 0.83 8.63 8.36
N ALA A 91 -0.20 9.46 8.53
CA ALA A 91 -1.33 9.53 7.61
C ALA A 91 -0.91 10.05 6.23
N LEU A 92 -0.07 11.10 6.14
CA LEU A 92 0.40 11.63 4.86
C LEU A 92 1.33 10.65 4.13
N ILE A 93 2.27 10.02 4.86
CA ILE A 93 3.13 8.98 4.31
C ILE A 93 2.29 7.78 3.85
N GLY A 94 1.31 7.38 4.64
CA GLY A 94 0.37 6.32 4.32
C GLY A 94 -0.46 6.62 3.08
N ALA A 95 -0.97 7.84 2.94
CA ALA A 95 -1.71 8.31 1.76
C ALA A 95 -0.86 8.20 0.48
N ALA A 96 0.37 8.72 0.53
CA ALA A 96 1.32 8.65 -0.58
C ALA A 96 1.70 7.20 -0.90
N SER A 97 1.91 6.38 0.13
CA SER A 97 2.19 4.95 -0.02
C SER A 97 1.01 4.21 -0.64
N GLY A 98 -0.23 4.57 -0.27
CA GLY A 98 -1.46 4.03 -0.85
C GLY A 98 -1.49 4.20 -2.36
N ILE A 99 -1.21 5.40 -2.87
CA ILE A 99 -1.09 5.65 -4.32
C ILE A 99 0.00 4.77 -4.93
N GLY A 100 1.20 4.74 -4.35
CA GLY A 100 2.32 3.97 -4.89
C GLY A 100 2.05 2.46 -4.93
N THR A 101 1.41 1.91 -3.90
CA THR A 101 1.02 0.49 -3.85
C THR A 101 -0.10 0.13 -4.82
N ALA A 102 -0.98 1.08 -5.13
CA ALA A 102 -2.08 0.95 -6.08
C ALA A 102 -1.79 1.62 -7.44
N LEU A 103 -0.52 1.86 -7.78
CA LEU A 103 -0.18 2.63 -8.97
C LEU A 103 -0.46 1.84 -10.25
N LEU A 104 0.15 0.66 -10.36
CA LEU A 104 0.16 -0.14 -11.58
C LEU A 104 -1.18 -0.82 -11.90
N PRO A 105 -1.87 -1.48 -10.95
CA PRO A 105 -3.11 -2.18 -11.25
C PRO A 105 -4.17 -1.33 -11.98
N PRO A 106 -4.54 -0.12 -11.53
CA PRO A 106 -5.49 0.70 -12.25
C PRO A 106 -4.95 1.26 -13.57
N LEU A 107 -3.65 1.59 -13.67
CA LEU A 107 -3.06 2.06 -14.93
C LEU A 107 -3.13 1.01 -16.04
N THR A 108 -3.05 -0.27 -15.67
CA THR A 108 -3.22 -1.35 -16.65
C THR A 108 -4.59 -1.34 -17.32
N ALA A 109 -5.61 -0.68 -16.73
CA ALA A 109 -6.93 -0.51 -17.35
C ALA A 109 -6.87 0.23 -18.69
N LEU A 110 -5.83 1.04 -18.94
CA LEU A 110 -5.61 1.76 -20.19
C LEU A 110 -5.12 0.86 -21.34
N ILE A 111 -4.52 -0.30 -21.03
CA ILE A 111 -3.93 -1.19 -22.04
C ILE A 111 -5.03 -1.87 -22.85
N ALA A 112 -5.24 -1.47 -24.11
CA ALA A 112 -6.26 -2.03 -25.00
C ALA A 112 -7.72 -1.90 -24.48
N THR A 113 -8.03 -0.76 -23.84
CA THR A 113 -9.40 -0.36 -23.52
C THR A 113 -10.12 0.25 -24.72
N ASN A 114 -11.39 -0.11 -24.90
CA ASN A 114 -12.28 0.53 -25.89
C ASN A 114 -13.06 1.71 -25.28
N HIS A 115 -12.90 1.94 -23.97
CA HIS A 115 -13.61 3.00 -23.24
C HIS A 115 -12.61 3.79 -22.37
N PRO A 116 -11.86 4.73 -22.97
CA PRO A 116 -10.82 5.48 -22.25
C PRO A 116 -11.39 6.32 -21.10
N GLU A 117 -12.57 6.93 -21.27
CA GLU A 117 -13.19 7.74 -20.20
C GLU A 117 -13.55 6.90 -18.97
N ARG A 118 -14.08 5.68 -19.16
CA ARG A 118 -14.37 4.77 -18.04
C ARG A 118 -13.09 4.31 -17.35
N ALA A 119 -12.02 4.08 -18.11
CA ALA A 119 -10.72 3.71 -17.55
C ALA A 119 -10.10 4.84 -16.71
N LYS A 120 -10.20 6.10 -17.15
CA LYS A 120 -9.76 7.27 -16.38
C LYS A 120 -10.52 7.40 -15.06
N VAL A 121 -11.85 7.31 -15.10
CA VAL A 121 -12.69 7.36 -13.89
C VAL A 121 -12.32 6.24 -12.94
N PHE A 122 -12.12 5.02 -13.44
CA PHE A 122 -11.67 3.88 -12.64
C PHE A 122 -10.32 4.15 -11.95
N ILE A 123 -9.35 4.73 -12.66
CA ILE A 123 -8.04 5.09 -12.09
C ILE A 123 -8.21 6.10 -10.96
N ILE A 124 -8.94 7.19 -11.22
CA ILE A 124 -9.15 8.27 -10.24
C ILE A 124 -9.82 7.72 -8.98
N VAL A 125 -10.90 6.97 -9.13
CA VAL A 125 -11.64 6.41 -7.99
C VAL A 125 -10.77 5.43 -7.20
N THR A 126 -10.03 4.55 -7.88
CA THR A 126 -9.14 3.57 -7.23
C THR A 126 -8.04 4.28 -6.42
N TRP A 127 -7.43 5.33 -6.97
CA TRP A 127 -6.41 6.10 -6.26
C TRP A 127 -6.99 6.89 -5.09
N LEU A 128 -8.17 7.51 -5.22
CA LEU A 128 -8.83 8.19 -4.10
C LEU A 128 -9.12 7.23 -2.95
N ILE A 129 -9.63 6.03 -3.23
CA ILE A 129 -9.83 4.99 -2.22
C ILE A 129 -8.50 4.58 -1.58
N SER A 130 -7.46 4.41 -2.39
CA SER A 130 -6.13 3.99 -1.91
C SER A 130 -5.47 5.06 -1.04
N ILE A 131 -5.67 6.34 -1.35
CA ILE A 131 -5.23 7.48 -0.52
C ILE A 131 -5.89 7.41 0.85
N VAL A 132 -7.22 7.25 0.90
CA VAL A 132 -7.97 7.21 2.16
C VAL A 132 -7.56 6.00 3.00
N LEU A 133 -7.52 4.81 2.40
CA LEU A 133 -7.10 3.59 3.10
C LEU A 133 -5.65 3.68 3.59
N GLY A 134 -4.76 4.17 2.73
CA GLY A 134 -3.36 4.42 3.09
C GLY A 134 -3.22 5.39 4.25
N ALA A 135 -3.97 6.49 4.24
CA ALA A 135 -3.96 7.48 5.30
C ALA A 135 -4.43 6.91 6.65
N VAL A 136 -5.51 6.14 6.64
CA VAL A 136 -6.04 5.49 7.84
C VAL A 136 -5.02 4.49 8.39
N ILE A 137 -4.51 3.58 7.55
CA ILE A 137 -3.52 2.57 7.96
C ILE A 137 -2.25 3.23 8.48
N GLY A 138 -1.69 4.19 7.75
CA GLY A 138 -0.48 4.91 8.14
C GLY A 138 -0.65 5.71 9.43
N GLY A 139 -1.79 6.37 9.61
CA GLY A 139 -2.14 7.08 10.83
C GLY A 139 -2.25 6.13 12.04
N THR A 140 -2.93 4.99 11.88
CA THR A 140 -3.03 3.96 12.93
C THR A 140 -1.65 3.39 13.30
N LEU A 141 -0.83 3.05 12.30
CA LEU A 141 0.52 2.55 12.52
C LEU A 141 1.41 3.58 13.23
N ALA A 142 1.32 4.85 12.88
CA ALA A 142 2.05 5.92 13.56
C ALA A 142 1.55 6.16 14.99
N ALA A 143 0.25 6.07 15.24
CA ALA A 143 -0.33 6.21 16.57
C ALA A 143 0.15 5.10 17.52
N LEU A 144 0.25 3.86 17.02
CA LEU A 144 0.79 2.71 17.75
C LEU A 144 2.31 2.80 17.88
N GLY A 145 3.00 3.09 16.78
CA GLY A 145 4.44 3.17 16.68
C GLY A 145 5.03 4.22 17.60
N ARG A 146 4.42 5.41 17.67
CA ARG A 146 4.89 6.50 18.55
C ARG A 146 4.93 6.12 20.03
N LYS A 147 4.12 5.14 20.46
CA LYS A 147 4.03 4.68 21.85
C LYS A 147 4.92 3.47 22.15
N HIS A 148 5.17 2.61 21.16
CA HIS A 148 5.77 1.28 21.37
C HIS A 148 7.11 1.06 20.66
N VAL A 149 7.48 1.92 19.71
CA VAL A 149 8.78 1.86 19.03
C VAL A 149 9.76 2.72 19.81
N GLU A 150 10.90 2.14 20.17
CA GLU A 150 11.97 2.87 20.83
C GLU A 150 12.55 3.93 19.91
N ARG A 151 12.81 5.11 20.47
CA ARG A 151 13.38 6.23 19.72
C ARG A 151 14.82 6.00 19.31
N GLY A 152 15.52 5.05 19.93
CA GLY A 152 16.98 4.98 19.85
C GLY A 152 17.60 6.22 20.50
N ASN A 153 18.71 6.02 21.20
CA ASN A 153 19.60 7.13 21.52
C ASN A 153 20.42 7.49 20.29
#